data_AF-A0A447S3E3-F1
#
_entry.id   AF-A0A447S3E3-F1
#
_cell.length_a   1.000
_cell.length_b   1.000
_cell.length_c   1.000
_cell.angle_alpha   90.00
_cell.angle_beta   90.00
_cell.angle_gamma   90.00
#
_symmetry.space_group_name_H-M   'P 1'
#
loop_
_entity.id
_entity.type
_entity.pdbx_description
1 polymer ?
#
loop_
_entity_poly.entity_id
_entity_poly.type
_entity_poly.pdbx_seq_one_letter_code
_entity_poly.pdbx_strand_id
1 'polypeptide(L)' 'MKNSELEQLINDKLNSAAISDFAPNGLQVEGRENGAQDRHRSDGLPGAAG' A
#
# COMPACT_ATOMS: atom_id res chain seq x y z
N MET A 1 8.61 -4.20 7.40
CA MET A 1 7.48 -5.07 7.78
C MET A 1 6.63 -5.25 6.55
N LYS A 2 6.30 -6.49 6.19
CA LYS A 2 5.39 -6.76 5.06
C LYS A 2 3.94 -6.47 5.49
N ASN A 3 3.07 -6.13 4.54
CA ASN A 3 1.66 -5.84 4.83
C ASN A 3 0.97 -7.00 5.57
N SER A 4 1.30 -8.25 5.19
CA SER A 4 0.78 -9.46 5.83
C SER A 4 1.22 -9.65 7.28
N GLU A 5 2.47 -9.31 7.61
CA GLU A 5 2.98 -9.39 8.99
C GLU A 5 2.29 -8.35 9.89
N LEU A 6 2.04 -7.15 9.33
CA LEU A 6 1.31 -6.10 10.02
C LEU A 6 -0.16 -6.45 10.22
N GLU A 7 -0.81 -7.01 9.20
CA GLU A 7 -2.20 -7.50 9.28
C GLU A 7 -2.35 -8.59 10.35
N GLN A 8 -1.40 -9.53 10.44
CA GLN A 8 -1.45 -10.60 11.45
C GLN A 8 -1.35 -10.02 12.87
N LEU A 9 -0.37 -9.14 13.10
CA LEU A 9 -0.19 -8.45 14.39
C LEU A 9 -1.43 -7.63 14.78
N ILE A 10 -1.91 -6.85 13.81
CA ILE A 10 -3.27 -6.38 13.58
C ILE A 10 -4.39 -7.16 14.27
N ASN A 11 -4.77 -8.23 13.57
CA ASN A 11 -5.90 -9.08 13.84
C ASN A 11 -5.77 -9.79 15.18
N ASP A 12 -4.56 -10.22 15.56
CA ASP A 12 -4.30 -10.87 16.85
C ASP A 12 -4.51 -9.89 18.01
N LYS A 13 -4.03 -8.65 17.89
CA LYS A 13 -4.17 -7.65 18.95
C LYS A 13 -5.61 -7.22 19.19
N LEU A 14 -6.40 -7.19 18.13
CA LEU A 14 -7.81 -6.79 18.18
C LEU A 14 -8.76 -7.97 18.40
N ASN A 15 -8.26 -9.20 18.42
CA ASN A 15 -9.08 -10.42 18.37
C ASN A 15 -10.12 -10.35 17.24
N SER A 16 -9.68 -9.88 16.07
CA SER A 16 -10.57 -9.51 14.96
C SER A 16 -11.35 -10.70 14.42
N ALA A 17 -10.81 -11.92 14.53
CA ALA A 17 -11.50 -13.15 14.15
C ALA A 17 -12.77 -13.44 14.98
N ALA A 18 -12.89 -12.89 16.18
CA ALA A 18 -14.08 -13.03 17.02
C ALA A 18 -15.17 -11.97 16.71
N ILE A 19 -14.86 -10.99 15.87
CA ILE A 19 -15.75 -9.87 15.55
C ILE A 19 -16.39 -10.14 14.19
N SER A 20 -17.70 -10.37 14.18
CA SER A 20 -18.48 -10.44 12.95
C SER A 20 -18.84 -9.02 12.52
N ASP A 21 -18.27 -8.58 11.39
CA ASP A 21 -18.56 -7.28 10.79
C ASP A 21 -19.27 -7.47 9.44
N PHE A 22 -19.89 -6.42 8.93
CA PHE A 22 -20.50 -6.38 7.60
C PHE A 22 -19.47 -6.29 6.48
N ALA A 23 -18.21 -5.99 6.81
CA ALA A 23 -17.09 -5.94 5.90
C ALA A 23 -15.99 -6.96 6.29
N PRO A 24 -15.11 -7.36 5.36
CA PRO A 24 -13.94 -8.15 5.69
C PRO A 24 -12.99 -7.41 6.64
N ASN A 25 -12.59 -8.08 7.72
CA ASN A 25 -11.53 -7.62 8.61
C ASN A 25 -10.15 -7.85 7.98
N GLY A 26 -9.19 -6.98 8.32
CA GLY A 26 -7.81 -7.07 7.84
C GLY A 26 -7.55 -6.25 6.59
N LEU A 27 -6.63 -6.72 5.74
CA LEU A 27 -6.14 -6.03 4.57
C LEU A 27 -7.13 -6.13 3.40
N GLN A 28 -7.72 -5.01 3.01
CA GLN A 28 -8.75 -4.97 1.96
C GLN A 28 -8.18 -4.68 0.57
N VAL A 29 -7.14 -3.84 0.50
CA VAL A 29 -6.49 -3.45 -0.75
C VAL A 29 -4.98 -3.43 -0.52
N GLU A 30 -4.26 -4.22 -1.30
CA GLU A 30 -2.80 -4.20 -1.28
C GLU A 30 -2.26 -2.87 -1.82
N GLY A 31 -1.43 -2.22 -1.03
CA GLY A 31 -0.68 -1.03 -1.44
C GLY A 31 0.56 -1.39 -2.25
N ARG A 32 1.19 -0.36 -2.85
CA ARG A 32 2.50 -0.54 -3.49
C ARG A 32 3.54 -0.84 -2.40
N GLU A 33 4.27 -1.94 -2.57
CA GLU A 33 5.46 -2.21 -1.77
C GLU A 33 6.50 -1.12 -2.04
N ASN A 34 6.57 -0.12 -1.16
CA ASN A 34 7.59 0.93 -1.14
C ASN A 34 7.98 1.52 -2.50
N GLY A 35 7.28 2.58 -2.93
CA GLY A 35 7.91 3.61 -3.76
C GLY A 35 7.79 3.45 -5.27
N ALA A 36 6.66 3.02 -5.82
CA ALA A 36 6.29 3.54 -7.13
C ALA A 36 5.86 5.01 -6.95
N GLN A 37 6.87 5.87 -6.79
CA GLN A 37 6.78 7.30 -7.04
C GLN A 37 6.12 7.47 -8.40
N ASP A 38 5.15 8.36 -8.44
CA ASP A 38 4.50 8.80 -9.64
C ASP A 38 5.56 9.28 -10.64
N ARG A 39 5.90 8.45 -11.63
CA ARG A 39 6.74 8.83 -12.77
C ARG A 39 5.89 9.71 -13.70
N HIS A 40 5.44 10.85 -13.20
CA HIS A 40 4.77 11.86 -14.01
C HIS A 40 5.81 12.84 -14.56
N ARG A 41 6.21 12.57 -15.80
CA ARG A 41 6.56 13.52 -16.87
C ARG A 41 7.44 14.73 -16.51
N SER A 42 8.71 14.69 -16.94
CA SER A 42 9.34 15.84 -17.62
C SER A 42 10.60 15.51 -18.43
N ASP A 43 10.70 14.32 -19.04
CA ASP A 43 11.77 14.05 -20.03
C ASP A 43 11.26 14.39 -21.44
N GLY A 44 11.17 15.68 -21.71
CA GLY A 44 11.08 16.30 -23.03
C GLY A 44 11.59 17.73 -22.85
N LEU A 45 12.67 18.18 -23.47
CA LEU A 45 13.07 18.07 -24.88
C LEU A 45 14.60 18.19 -25.02
N PRO A 46 15.21 17.68 -26.11
CA PRO A 46 16.57 18.05 -26.50
C PRO A 46 16.54 19.38 -27.25
N GLY A 47 17.36 20.35 -26.84
CA GLY A 47 17.72 21.47 -27.70
C GLY A 47 17.61 22.85 -27.07
N ALA A 48 18.76 23.41 -26.71
CA ALA A 48 19.08 24.79 -27.03
C ALA A 48 20.61 24.88 -27.19
N ALA A 49 21.06 24.76 -28.43
CA ALA A 49 22.33 25.32 -28.86
C ALA A 49 22.22 26.85 -28.79
N GLY A 50 23.26 27.50 -28.29
CA GLY A 50 23.41 28.96 -28.21
C GLY A 50 24.71 29.30 -27.51
#